data_AF-A0A167U0I4-F1
#
_entry.id   AF-A0A167U0I4-F1
#
_cell.length_a   1.000
_cell.length_b   1.000
_cell.length_c   1.000
_cell.angle_alpha   90.00
_cell.angle_beta   90.00
_cell.angle_gamma   90.00
#
_symmetry.space_group_name_H-M   'P 1'
#
loop_
_entity.id
_entity.type
_entity.pdbx_description
1 polymer ?
#
loop_
_entity_poly.entity_id
_entity_poly.type
_entity_poly.pdbx_seq_one_letter_code
_entity_poly.pdbx_strand_id
1 'polypeptide(L)'
;YRQVPSFGRDTIRRFSSNVSELKCLAARDYEDLLQCAIPVLDGLLPEPYNTEILTLIFICSHWHALAKLRMHTDCTLKLLD
;
A
#
# COMPACT_ATOMS: atom_id res chain seq x y z
N TYR A 1 -5.40 -8.88 -4.89
CA TYR A 1 -4.65 -8.26 -6.01
C TYR A 1 -5.17 -8.59 -7.40
N ARG A 2 -5.38 -9.85 -7.79
CA ARG A 2 -5.81 -10.18 -9.17
C ARG A 2 -7.14 -9.54 -9.60
N GLN A 3 -8.02 -9.26 -8.65
CA GLN A 3 -9.32 -8.60 -8.87
C GLN A 3 -9.25 -7.07 -8.76
N VAL A 4 -8.08 -6.50 -8.43
CA VAL A 4 -7.92 -5.05 -8.33
C VAL A 4 -7.79 -4.50 -9.75
N PRO A 5 -8.70 -3.62 -10.20
CA PRO A 5 -8.60 -3.01 -11.52
C PRO A 5 -7.44 -2.02 -11.57
N SER A 6 -6.92 -1.75 -12.77
CA SER A 6 -6.01 -0.62 -12.96
C SER A 6 -6.72 0.70 -12.66
N PHE A 7 -6.01 1.67 -12.09
CA PHE A 7 -6.53 3.00 -11.77
C PHE A 7 -5.62 4.10 -12.30
N GLY A 8 -6.21 5.14 -12.88
CA GLY A 8 -5.47 6.19 -13.57
C GLY A 8 -4.75 5.67 -14.82
N ARG A 9 -4.14 6.58 -15.60
CA ARG A 9 -3.38 6.20 -16.80
C ARG A 9 -2.12 5.39 -16.45
N ASP A 10 -1.56 5.63 -15.26
CA ASP A 10 -0.31 5.03 -14.80
C ASP A 10 -0.20 4.93 -13.26
N THR A 11 -1.28 5.16 -12.50
CA THR A 11 -1.20 5.26 -11.04
C THR A 11 -1.21 3.88 -10.37
N ILE A 12 -2.18 3.02 -10.70
CA ILE A 12 -2.21 1.62 -10.27
C ILE A 12 -2.21 0.76 -11.53
N ARG A 13 -1.14 0.00 -11.73
CA ARG A 13 -1.00 -0.90 -12.88
C ARG A 13 -1.59 -2.28 -12.59
N ARG A 14 -1.67 -3.09 -13.64
CA ARG A 14 -2.10 -4.48 -13.50
C ARG A 14 -1.04 -5.26 -12.70
N PHE A 15 -1.45 -5.81 -11.57
CA PHE A 15 -0.62 -6.69 -10.75
C PHE A 15 -0.27 -8.01 -11.47
N SER A 16 0.84 -8.62 -11.08
CA SER A 16 1.26 -9.93 -11.58
C SER A 16 0.23 -11.02 -11.21
N SER A 17 0.29 -12.16 -11.91
CA SER A 17 -0.56 -13.31 -11.60
C SER A 17 -0.32 -13.87 -10.20
N ASN A 18 0.93 -13.80 -9.71
CA ASN A 18 1.33 -14.23 -8.38
C ASN A 18 2.12 -13.11 -7.67
N VAL A 19 1.38 -12.26 -6.96
CA VAL A 19 1.97 -11.19 -6.14
C VAL A 19 2.71 -11.76 -4.92
N SER A 20 2.22 -12.84 -4.32
CA SER A 20 2.83 -13.44 -3.13
C SER A 20 4.22 -14.01 -3.36
N GLU A 21 4.61 -14.30 -4.60
CA GLU A 21 5.97 -14.71 -4.92
C GLU A 21 7.00 -13.58 -4.74
N LEU A 22 6.58 -12.31 -4.80
CA LEU A 22 7.44 -11.13 -4.69
C LEU A 22 8.68 -11.15 -5.60
N LYS A 23 8.59 -11.82 -6.75
CA LYS A 23 9.69 -11.92 -7.73
C LYS A 23 9.55 -10.85 -8.81
N CYS A 24 10.71 -10.35 -9.26
CA CYS A 24 10.83 -9.40 -10.37
C CYS A 24 10.01 -8.10 -10.17
N LEU A 25 9.84 -7.66 -8.92
CA LEU A 25 9.16 -6.41 -8.59
C LEU A 25 10.14 -5.23 -8.66
N ALA A 26 9.76 -4.18 -9.37
CA ALA A 26 10.42 -2.89 -9.29
C ALA A 26 9.95 -2.13 -8.03
N ALA A 27 10.71 -1.13 -7.60
CA ALA A 27 10.39 -0.33 -6.40
C ALA A 27 8.95 0.23 -6.41
N ARG A 28 8.47 0.67 -7.59
CA ARG A 28 7.10 1.16 -7.77
C ARG A 28 6.02 0.09 -7.58
N ASP A 29 6.33 -1.18 -7.83
CA ASP A 29 5.34 -2.24 -7.69
C ASP A 29 5.08 -2.49 -6.20
N TYR A 30 6.09 -2.33 -5.34
CA TYR A 30 5.91 -2.36 -3.88
C TYR A 30 5.00 -1.24 -3.38
N GLU A 31 5.12 -0.05 -3.97
CA GLU A 31 4.22 1.06 -3.67
C GLU A 31 2.77 0.76 -4.07
N ASP A 32 2.54 0.32 -5.31
CA ASP A 32 1.19 -0.02 -5.80
C ASP A 32 0.56 -1.13 -4.94
N LEU A 33 1.38 -2.10 -4.49
CA LEU A 33 0.96 -3.15 -3.57
C LEU A 33 0.53 -2.58 -2.22
N LEU A 34 1.32 -1.69 -1.61
CA LEU A 34 1.00 -1.07 -0.34
C LEU A 34 -0.30 -0.25 -0.43
N GLN A 35 -0.46 0.56 -1.48
CA GLN A 35 -1.66 1.38 -1.69
C GLN A 35 -2.94 0.54 -1.85
N CYS A 36 -2.84 -0.68 -2.38
CA CYS A 36 -3.98 -1.57 -2.61
C CYS A 36 -4.13 -2.68 -1.57
N ALA A 37 -3.30 -2.72 -0.52
CA ALA A 37 -3.22 -3.86 0.38
C ALA A 37 -4.45 -4.01 1.29
N ILE A 38 -5.00 -2.90 1.80
CA ILE A 38 -6.16 -2.89 2.71
C ILE A 38 -7.36 -3.66 2.12
N PRO A 39 -7.92 -3.27 0.96
CA PRO A 39 -9.08 -3.97 0.39
C PRO A 39 -8.77 -5.41 -0.05
N VAL A 40 -7.50 -5.80 -0.15
CA VAL A 40 -7.08 -7.16 -0.49
C VAL A 40 -6.98 -8.07 0.73
N LEU A 41 -6.62 -7.50 1.89
CA LEU A 41 -6.40 -8.24 3.12
C LEU A 41 -7.58 -8.16 4.09
N ASP A 42 -8.53 -7.25 3.87
CA ASP A 42 -9.72 -7.12 4.69
C ASP A 42 -10.59 -8.38 4.65
N GLY A 43 -10.80 -8.96 5.84
CA GLY A 43 -11.52 -10.22 6.03
C GLY A 43 -10.74 -11.48 5.64
N LEU A 44 -9.46 -11.35 5.27
CA LEU A 44 -8.63 -12.51 4.93
C LEU A 44 -8.24 -13.34 6.16
N LEU A 45 -8.03 -12.66 7.29
CA LEU A 45 -7.58 -13.28 8.54
C LEU A 45 -8.71 -13.27 9.58
N PRO A 46 -8.69 -14.18 10.56
CA PRO A 46 -9.60 -14.10 11.68
C PRO A 46 -9.21 -12.96 12.62
N GLU A 47 -10.19 -12.45 13.38
CA GLU A 47 -9.91 -11.52 14.48
C GLU A 47 -9.13 -12.20 15.60
N PRO A 48 -8.21 -11.49 16.30
CA PRO A 48 -7.95 -10.04 16.20
C PRO A 48 -6.96 -9.62 15.09
N TYR A 49 -6.34 -10.59 14.42
CA TYR A 49 -5.21 -10.33 13.50
C TYR A 49 -5.60 -9.54 12.26
N ASN A 50 -6.84 -9.68 11.78
CA ASN A 50 -7.34 -8.88 10.68
C ASN A 50 -7.27 -7.38 11.01
N THR A 51 -7.87 -6.95 12.12
CA THR A 51 -7.83 -5.55 12.56
C THR A 51 -6.40 -5.06 12.79
N GLU A 52 -5.56 -5.85 13.44
CA GLU A 52 -4.16 -5.49 13.71
C GLU A 52 -3.35 -5.28 12.42
N ILE A 53 -3.48 -6.20 11.45
CA ILE A 53 -2.75 -6.14 10.19
C ILE A 53 -3.25 -5.01 9.31
N LEU A 54 -4.57 -4.78 9.24
CA LEU A 54 -5.12 -3.64 8.50
C LEU A 54 -4.64 -2.30 9.11
N THR A 55 -4.57 -2.22 10.44
CA THR A 55 -4.02 -1.05 11.15
C THR A 55 -2.55 -0.84 10.81
N LEU A 56 -1.74 -1.91 10.83
CA LEU A 56 -0.32 -1.83 10.46
C LEU A 56 -0.14 -1.35 9.01
N ILE A 57 -0.91 -1.89 8.06
CA ILE A 57 -0.87 -1.50 6.66
C ILE A 57 -1.26 -0.03 6.50
N PHE A 58 -2.29 0.43 7.23
CA PHE A 58 -2.68 1.84 7.23
C PHE A 58 -1.53 2.73 7.71
N ILE A 59 -0.88 2.38 8.82
CA ILE A 59 0.27 3.14 9.36
C ILE A 59 1.40 3.19 8.34
N CYS A 60 1.78 2.06 7.74
CA CYS A 60 2.82 2.01 6.71
C CYS A 60 2.44 2.86 5.48
N SER A 61 1.18 2.77 5.03
CA SER A 61 0.69 3.54 3.89
C SER A 61 0.70 5.04 4.16
N HIS A 62 0.29 5.44 5.37
CA HIS A 62 0.28 6.83 5.81
C HIS A 62 1.70 7.40 5.87
N TRP A 63 2.62 6.69 6.53
CA TRP A 63 4.03 7.07 6.60
C TRP A 63 4.66 7.19 5.21
N HIS A 64 4.45 6.19 4.35
CA HIS A 64 4.98 6.20 2.98
C HIS A 64 4.42 7.37 2.17
N ALA A 65 3.12 7.67 2.29
CA ALA A 65 2.49 8.80 1.60
C ALA A 65 3.10 10.14 2.04
N LEU A 66 3.34 10.34 3.33
CA LEU A 66 4.01 11.53 3.88
C LEU A 66 5.45 11.63 3.39
N ALA A 67 6.22 10.54 3.47
CA ALA A 67 7.61 10.50 3.04
C ALA A 67 7.80 10.74 1.53
N LYS A 68 6.81 10.37 0.71
CA LYS A 68 6.85 10.52 -0.74
C LYS A 68 6.43 11.91 -1.24
N LEU A 69 5.93 12.79 -0.38
CA LEU A 69 5.49 14.12 -0.80
C LEU A 69 6.60 14.86 -1.56
N ARG A 70 6.28 15.43 -2.72
CA ARG A 70 7.24 16.23 -3.51
C ARG A 70 7.53 17.60 -2.90
N MET A 71 6.69 18.02 -1.96
CA MET A 71 6.81 19.27 -1.25
C MET A 71 6.40 19.02 0.19
N HIS A 72 7.35 19.22 1.11
CA HIS A 72 7.09 19.16 2.54
C HIS A 72 6.88 20.57 3.09
N THR A 73 6.02 20.64 4.09
CA THR A 73 5.81 21.79 4.98
C THR A 73 6.21 21.39 6.40
N ASP A 74 6.41 22.38 7.29
CA ASP A 74 6.67 22.11 8.71
C ASP A 74 5.57 21.24 9.35
N CYS A 75 4.32 21.38 8.89
CA CYS A 75 3.22 20.55 9.36
C CYS A 75 3.39 19.08 8.92
N THR A 76 3.69 18.83 7.65
CA THR A 76 3.86 17.45 7.14
C THR A 76 5.13 16.78 7.68
N LEU A 77 6.16 17.55 8.02
CA LEU A 77 7.36 17.00 8.67
C LEU A 77 7.05 16.57 10.10
N LYS A 78 6.30 17.38 10.86
CA LYS A 78 5.83 17.00 12.21
C LYS A 78 4.92 15.77 12.23
N LEU A 79 4.21 15.50 11.14
CA LEU A 79 3.40 14.29 11.00
C LEU A 79 4.23 13.05 10.60
N LEU A 80 5.43 13.26 10.05
CA LEU A 80 6.34 12.20 9.64
C LEU A 80 7.26 11.73 10.79
N ASP A 81 7.59 12.64 11.71
CA ASP A 81 8.35 12.39 12.94
C ASP A 81 7.55 11.59 13.99
#